data_AF-A0A3C0TSI3-F1
#
_entry.id   AF-A0A3C0TSI3-F1
#
_cell.length_a   1.000
_cell.length_b   1.000
_cell.length_c   1.000
_cell.angle_alpha   90.00
_cell.angle_beta   90.00
_cell.angle_gamma   90.00
#
_symmetry.space_group_name_H-M   'P 1'
#
loop_
_entity.id
_entity.type
_entity.pdbx_description
1 polymer ?
#
loop_
_entity_poly.entity_id
_entity_poly.type
_entity_poly.pdbx_seq_one_letter_code
_entity_poly.pdbx_strand_id
1 'polypeptide(L)'
;MKIGSFLIMAATAGFAAVSLGGCSGAKRAFGMEKIAPDEFTIVTKAPLVLPPDYSLRPPRPGAPNPSFVEPERKAEYALFGSEGLSENPQGYTGGEMTLLDTAGASSATSDIRQVLNSETASLVEKDETIAEKILFWQQPAEEAANVIDPKKEAERLKDAKTPADAGDGQKTGSKTAQAPKEKKKSWFGGIF
;
A
#
# COMPACT_ATOMS: atom_id res chain seq x y z
N MET A 1 30.34 53.06 40.91
CA MET A 1 29.73 51.89 40.22
C MET A 1 28.61 52.21 39.23
N LYS A 2 28.06 53.44 39.14
CA LYS A 2 26.93 53.74 38.23
C LYS A 2 27.31 54.02 36.76
N ILE A 3 28.55 54.45 36.51
CA ILE A 3 29.02 54.82 35.15
C ILE A 3 29.28 53.60 34.26
N GLY A 4 29.77 52.49 34.83
CA GLY A 4 29.99 51.24 34.08
C GLY A 4 28.67 50.59 33.63
N SER A 5 27.63 50.64 34.47
CA SER A 5 26.30 50.11 34.13
C SER A 5 25.64 50.91 32.99
N PHE A 6 25.80 52.24 32.96
CA PHE A 6 25.31 53.09 31.88
C PHE A 6 26.01 52.82 30.54
N LEU A 7 27.31 52.56 30.55
CA LEU A 7 28.06 52.20 29.34
C LEU A 7 27.65 50.83 28.78
N ILE A 8 27.39 49.85 29.65
CA ILE A 8 26.90 48.53 29.23
C ILE A 8 25.48 48.63 28.66
N MET A 9 24.60 49.42 29.28
CA MET A 9 23.23 49.63 28.81
C MET A 9 23.16 50.41 27.48
N ALA A 10 24.06 51.36 27.27
CA ALA A 10 24.20 52.06 25.99
C ALA A 10 24.75 51.15 24.88
N ALA A 11 25.70 50.26 25.22
CA ALA A 11 26.25 49.30 24.26
C ALA A 11 25.21 48.25 23.83
N THR A 12 24.38 47.75 24.75
CA THR A 12 23.30 46.80 24.42
C THR A 12 22.17 47.45 23.62
N ALA A 13 21.81 48.70 23.94
CA ALA A 13 20.84 49.47 23.16
C ALA A 13 21.35 49.78 21.74
N GLY A 14 22.64 50.10 21.59
CA GLY A 14 23.29 50.31 20.30
C GLY A 14 23.30 49.04 19.43
N PHE A 15 23.60 47.89 20.03
CA PHE A 15 23.57 46.60 19.34
C PHE A 15 22.16 46.21 18.87
N ALA A 16 21.14 46.46 19.69
CA ALA A 16 19.74 46.26 19.30
C ALA A 16 19.35 47.15 18.11
N ALA A 17 19.73 48.43 18.10
CA ALA A 17 19.44 49.35 17.00
C ALA A 17 20.10 48.92 15.67
N VAL A 18 21.34 48.43 15.71
CA VAL A 18 22.05 47.91 14.52
C VAL A 18 21.39 46.63 14.00
N SER A 19 20.86 45.78 14.89
CA SER A 19 20.21 44.52 14.53
C SER A 19 18.93 44.72 13.71
N LEU A 20 18.16 45.80 13.95
CA LEU A 20 16.96 46.10 13.16
C LEU A 20 17.27 46.64 11.75
N GLY A 21 18.42 47.29 11.57
CA GLY A 21 18.85 47.83 10.27
C GLY A 21 19.23 46.76 9.23
N GLY A 22 19.54 45.54 9.67
CA GLY A 22 19.87 44.41 8.78
C GLY A 22 18.66 43.75 8.11
N CYS A 23 17.44 44.03 8.57
CA CYS A 23 16.24 43.34 8.09
C CYS A 23 15.79 43.81 6.68
N SER A 24 16.23 45.00 6.23
CA SER A 24 15.94 45.49 4.87
C SER A 24 16.67 44.68 3.79
N GLY A 25 17.95 44.33 4.03
CA GLY A 25 18.73 43.45 3.15
C GLY A 25 18.19 42.02 3.13
N ALA A 26 17.72 41.52 4.27
CA ALA A 26 17.04 40.23 4.37
C ALA A 26 15.75 40.21 3.52
N LYS A 27 14.92 41.25 3.59
CA LYS A 27 13.68 41.36 2.79
C LYS A 27 13.95 41.27 1.28
N ARG A 28 15.07 41.84 0.83
CA ARG A 28 15.54 41.78 -0.56
C ARG A 28 16.04 40.39 -0.96
N ALA A 29 16.78 39.70 -0.08
CA ALA A 29 17.27 38.33 -0.31
C ALA A 29 16.14 37.28 -0.27
N PHE A 30 15.11 37.50 0.56
CA PHE A 30 13.92 36.65 0.65
C PHE A 30 12.86 36.95 -0.43
N GLY A 31 13.16 37.82 -1.42
CA GLY A 31 12.26 38.10 -2.55
C GLY A 31 10.98 38.85 -2.19
N MET A 32 10.88 39.43 -0.98
CA MET A 32 9.73 40.21 -0.52
C MET A 32 9.75 41.67 -1.01
N GLU A 33 10.76 42.04 -1.80
CA GLU A 33 10.87 43.32 -2.50
C GLU A 33 10.91 43.07 -4.02
N LYS A 34 10.11 43.82 -4.78
CA LYS A 34 10.03 43.66 -6.24
C LYS A 34 11.27 44.26 -6.89
N ILE A 35 12.24 43.42 -7.20
CA ILE A 35 13.40 43.77 -8.03
C ILE A 35 13.04 43.37 -9.46
N ALA A 36 12.63 44.33 -10.29
CA ALA A 36 12.47 44.08 -11.72
C ALA A 36 13.87 43.96 -12.35
N PRO A 37 14.18 42.85 -13.04
CA PRO A 37 15.41 42.74 -13.83
C PRO A 37 15.42 43.83 -14.90
N ASP A 38 16.60 44.38 -15.20
CA ASP A 38 16.75 45.37 -16.26
C ASP A 38 16.44 44.75 -17.63
N GLU A 39 15.42 45.30 -18.29
CA GLU A 39 14.86 44.86 -19.58
C GLU A 39 15.92 44.85 -20.71
N PHE A 40 17.00 45.62 -20.54
CA PHE A 40 18.09 45.75 -21.52
C PHE A 40 19.33 44.95 -21.13
N THR A 41 19.34 44.29 -19.97
CA THR A 41 20.43 43.41 -19.58
C THR A 41 20.28 42.08 -20.31
N ILE A 42 21.03 41.92 -21.41
CA ILE A 42 21.10 40.67 -22.16
C ILE A 42 21.93 39.67 -21.34
N VAL A 43 21.25 38.74 -20.65
CA VAL A 43 21.90 37.58 -20.06
C VAL A 43 22.23 36.60 -21.19
N THR A 44 23.50 36.48 -21.53
CA THR A 44 23.97 35.50 -22.53
C THR A 44 23.73 34.09 -21.99
N LYS A 45 22.84 33.33 -22.63
CA LYS A 45 22.69 31.90 -22.35
C LYS A 45 24.00 31.18 -22.74
N ALA A 46 24.33 30.13 -21.99
CA ALA A 46 25.37 29.20 -22.41
C ALA A 46 25.09 28.72 -23.84
N PRO A 47 26.12 28.61 -24.70
CA PRO A 47 25.93 28.11 -26.05
C PRO A 47 25.28 26.73 -25.99
N LEU A 48 24.29 26.48 -26.84
CA LEU A 48 23.75 25.14 -26.99
C LEU A 48 24.83 24.27 -27.65
N VAL A 49 25.50 23.48 -26.83
CA VAL A 49 26.39 22.42 -27.31
C VAL A 49 25.50 21.32 -27.85
N LEU A 50 25.58 21.12 -29.16
CA LEU A 50 24.99 19.98 -29.83
C LEU A 50 25.75 18.74 -29.33
N PRO A 51 25.13 17.82 -28.56
CA PRO A 51 25.82 16.60 -28.13
C PRO A 51 26.34 15.84 -29.37
N PRO A 52 27.52 15.21 -29.27
CA PRO A 52 28.22 14.64 -30.43
C PRO A 52 27.46 13.52 -31.14
N ASP A 53 26.44 12.94 -30.51
CA ASP A 53 25.72 11.77 -31.03
C ASP A 53 24.25 12.08 -31.32
N TYR A 54 24.00 12.69 -32.48
CA TYR A 54 22.68 12.67 -33.14
C TYR A 54 22.50 11.44 -34.05
N SER A 55 23.54 10.60 -34.17
CA SER A 55 23.58 9.40 -35.01
C SER A 55 23.11 8.14 -34.29
N LEU A 56 22.21 8.29 -33.30
CA LEU A 56 21.55 7.13 -32.71
C LEU A 56 20.84 6.38 -33.85
N ARG A 57 21.32 5.18 -34.15
CA ARG A 57 20.62 4.27 -35.06
C ARG A 57 19.18 4.14 -34.54
N PRO A 58 18.16 4.39 -35.37
CA PRO A 58 16.78 4.17 -34.97
C PRO A 58 16.67 2.76 -34.37
N PRO A 59 16.05 2.61 -33.19
CA PRO A 59 15.86 1.29 -32.61
C PRO A 59 15.12 0.45 -33.63
N ARG A 60 15.60 -0.78 -33.86
CA ARG A 60 14.95 -1.68 -34.81
C ARG A 60 13.49 -1.86 -34.37
N PRO A 61 12.51 -1.76 -35.28
CA PRO A 61 11.12 -2.07 -34.95
C PRO A 61 11.04 -3.47 -34.32
N GLY A 62 10.54 -3.56 -33.08
CA GLY A 62 10.45 -4.80 -32.32
C GLY A 62 11.67 -5.17 -31.44
N ALA A 63 12.74 -4.37 -31.43
CA ALA A 63 13.81 -4.56 -30.46
C ALA A 63 13.34 -4.12 -29.05
N PRO A 64 13.77 -4.82 -27.97
CA PRO A 64 13.48 -4.42 -26.61
C PRO A 64 13.97 -2.98 -26.37
N ASN A 65 13.14 -2.18 -25.70
CA ASN A 65 13.45 -0.79 -25.42
C ASN A 65 14.71 -0.73 -24.53
N PRO A 66 15.78 0.01 -24.92
CA PRO A 66 17.02 0.08 -24.17
C PRO A 66 16.88 0.68 -22.77
N SER A 67 15.78 1.38 -22.48
CA SER A 67 15.45 1.93 -21.18
C SER A 67 14.38 1.15 -20.41
N PHE A 68 13.91 0.02 -20.95
CA PHE A 68 12.97 -0.83 -20.23
C PHE A 68 13.72 -1.65 -19.16
N VAL A 69 13.65 -1.17 -17.93
CA VAL A 69 14.06 -1.93 -16.75
C VAL A 69 12.80 -2.50 -16.13
N GLU A 70 12.73 -3.82 -15.98
CA GLU A 70 11.63 -4.44 -15.27
C GLU A 70 11.54 -3.90 -13.83
N PRO A 71 10.32 -3.62 -13.33
CA PRO A 71 10.14 -3.02 -12.00
C PRO A 71 10.71 -3.90 -10.89
N GLU A 72 10.65 -5.23 -11.05
CA GLU A 72 11.24 -6.21 -10.13
C GLU A 72 12.76 -6.06 -10.08
N ARG A 73 13.45 -6.06 -11.23
CA ARG A 73 14.89 -5.80 -11.33
C ARG A 73 15.30 -4.45 -10.75
N LYS A 74 14.47 -3.42 -10.93
CA LYS A 74 14.72 -2.09 -10.34
C LYS A 74 14.59 -2.10 -8.82
N ALA A 75 13.62 -2.83 -8.28
CA ALA A 75 13.45 -3.01 -6.84
C ALA A 75 14.61 -3.81 -6.24
N GLU A 76 15.03 -4.91 -6.89
CA GLU A 76 16.21 -5.68 -6.51
C GLU A 76 17.47 -4.80 -6.45
N TYR A 77 17.71 -4.01 -7.49
CA TYR A 77 18.86 -3.09 -7.53
C TYR A 77 18.81 -2.03 -6.41
N ALA A 78 17.62 -1.54 -6.07
CA ALA A 78 17.45 -0.58 -4.98
C ALA A 78 17.66 -1.22 -3.59
N LEU A 79 17.29 -2.50 -3.44
CA LEU A 79 17.41 -3.25 -2.19
C LEU A 79 18.83 -3.76 -1.93
N PHE A 80 19.47 -4.32 -2.95
CA PHE A 80 20.74 -5.04 -2.82
C PHE A 80 21.91 -4.34 -3.53
N GLY A 81 21.68 -3.20 -4.18
CA GLY A 81 22.69 -2.53 -4.98
C GLY A 81 23.07 -3.31 -6.24
N SER A 82 24.03 -2.78 -7.00
CA SER A 82 24.60 -3.47 -8.17
C SER A 82 25.30 -4.79 -7.84
N GLU A 83 25.66 -5.00 -6.58
CA GLU A 83 26.31 -6.23 -6.09
C GLU A 83 25.31 -7.37 -5.89
N GLY A 84 24.05 -7.07 -5.58
CA GLY A 84 23.00 -8.08 -5.45
C GLY A 84 22.49 -8.68 -6.75
N LEU A 85 22.80 -8.06 -7.89
CA LEU A 85 22.50 -8.60 -9.22
C LEU A 85 23.67 -9.42 -9.81
N SER A 86 24.78 -9.55 -9.09
CA SER A 86 25.85 -10.45 -9.50
C SER A 86 25.42 -11.88 -9.25
N GLU A 87 24.87 -12.50 -10.28
CA GLU A 87 24.74 -13.95 -10.45
C GLU A 87 26.14 -14.63 -10.58
N ASN A 88 27.21 -13.93 -10.17
CA ASN A 88 28.51 -14.51 -9.87
C ASN A 88 28.73 -14.41 -8.35
N PRO A 89 28.61 -15.53 -7.61
CA PRO A 89 28.93 -15.58 -6.19
C PRO A 89 30.44 -15.35 -5.94
N GLN A 90 31.28 -15.49 -6.96
CA GLN A 90 32.72 -15.70 -6.79
C GLN A 90 33.51 -14.37 -6.77
N GLY A 91 33.12 -13.47 -5.87
CA GLY A 91 34.00 -12.45 -5.31
C GLY A 91 34.71 -12.93 -4.04
N TYR A 92 34.49 -14.18 -3.63
CA TYR A 92 35.00 -14.71 -2.37
C TYR A 92 36.52 -14.88 -2.42
N THR A 93 37.18 -14.37 -1.39
CA THR A 93 38.60 -14.67 -1.16
C THR A 93 38.78 -16.14 -0.79
N GLY A 94 39.97 -16.72 -1.00
CA GLY A 94 40.21 -18.13 -0.66
C GLY A 94 39.92 -18.48 0.82
N GLY A 95 40.08 -17.50 1.72
CA GLY A 95 39.71 -17.64 3.13
C GLY A 95 38.19 -17.71 3.33
N GLU A 96 37.42 -16.89 2.61
CA GLU A 96 35.96 -16.91 2.66
C GLU A 96 35.40 -18.21 2.10
N MET A 97 35.97 -18.74 1.02
CA MET A 97 35.55 -20.04 0.48
C MET A 97 35.77 -21.18 1.47
N THR A 98 36.89 -21.15 2.20
CA THR A 98 37.18 -22.13 3.26
C THR A 98 36.16 -22.02 4.39
N LEU A 99 35.80 -20.80 4.77
CA LEU A 99 34.83 -20.56 5.84
C LEU A 99 33.42 -21.01 5.42
N LEU A 100 33.01 -20.73 4.18
CA LEU A 100 31.74 -21.21 3.60
C LEU A 100 31.67 -22.74 3.53
N ASP A 101 32.77 -23.40 3.19
CA ASP A 101 32.84 -24.86 3.18
C ASP A 101 32.71 -25.44 4.60
N THR A 102 33.43 -24.88 5.58
CA THR A 102 33.30 -25.28 6.99
C THR A 102 31.92 -25.00 7.58
N ALA A 103 31.24 -23.96 7.10
CA ALA A 103 29.88 -23.60 7.51
C ALA A 103 28.81 -24.44 6.79
N GLY A 104 29.20 -25.29 5.83
CA GLY A 104 28.27 -26.05 5.00
C GLY A 104 27.40 -25.18 4.08
N ALA A 105 27.78 -23.92 3.87
CA ALA A 105 27.06 -22.98 3.03
C ALA A 105 27.27 -23.26 1.53
N SER A 106 28.29 -24.04 1.18
CA SER A 106 28.60 -24.44 -0.19
C SER A 106 27.53 -25.34 -0.83
N SER A 107 26.70 -26.01 -0.02
CA SER A 107 25.64 -26.92 -0.46
C SER A 107 24.22 -26.36 -0.29
N ALA A 108 24.09 -25.08 0.09
CA ALA A 108 22.79 -24.44 0.26
C ALA A 108 22.06 -24.33 -1.10
N THR A 109 20.87 -24.92 -1.19
CA THR A 109 20.02 -24.79 -2.36
C THR A 109 19.38 -23.40 -2.39
N SER A 110 19.35 -22.76 -3.57
CA SER A 110 18.69 -21.44 -3.75
C SER A 110 17.20 -21.50 -3.39
N ASP A 111 16.59 -22.66 -3.60
CA ASP A 111 15.14 -22.85 -3.52
C ASP A 111 14.68 -23.34 -2.14
N ILE A 112 15.57 -23.34 -1.12
CA ILE A 112 15.26 -23.85 0.21
C ILE A 112 14.03 -23.18 0.84
N ARG A 113 13.78 -21.90 0.52
CA ARG A 113 12.58 -21.19 1.00
C ARG A 113 11.29 -21.74 0.40
N GLN A 114 11.31 -22.15 -0.87
CA GLN A 114 10.15 -22.75 -1.53
C GLN A 114 9.87 -24.14 -0.95
N VAL A 115 10.93 -24.94 -0.77
CA VAL A 115 10.83 -26.26 -0.14
C VAL A 115 10.27 -26.13 1.29
N LEU A 116 10.86 -25.28 2.12
CA LEU A 116 10.41 -25.05 3.49
C LEU A 116 8.96 -24.57 3.55
N ASN A 117 8.57 -23.65 2.66
CA ASN A 117 7.19 -23.18 2.57
C ASN A 117 6.24 -24.31 2.18
N SER A 118 6.63 -25.17 1.23
CA SER A 118 5.81 -26.32 0.83
C SER A 118 5.65 -27.35 1.94
N GLU A 119 6.70 -27.60 2.73
CA GLU A 119 6.68 -28.52 3.87
C GLU A 119 5.87 -27.94 5.04
N THR A 120 6.02 -26.64 5.29
CA THR A 120 5.39 -25.93 6.42
C THR A 120 3.97 -25.46 6.11
N ALA A 121 3.53 -25.47 4.86
CA ALA A 121 2.19 -25.02 4.45
C ALA A 121 1.08 -25.70 5.28
N SER A 122 1.21 -26.99 5.55
CA SER A 122 0.25 -27.77 6.35
C SER A 122 0.22 -27.43 7.86
N LEU A 123 1.26 -26.76 8.37
CA LEU A 123 1.31 -26.25 9.74
C LEU A 123 0.65 -24.86 9.83
N VAL A 124 0.85 -24.02 8.82
CA VAL A 124 0.25 -22.67 8.74
C VAL A 124 -1.26 -22.73 8.58
N GLU A 125 -1.80 -23.68 7.81
CA GLU A 125 -3.26 -23.84 7.66
C GLU A 125 -3.98 -24.27 8.95
N LYS A 126 -3.26 -24.82 9.93
CA LYS A 126 -3.85 -25.32 11.19
C LYS A 126 -3.86 -24.26 12.31
N ASP A 127 -3.19 -23.14 12.11
CA ASP A 127 -3.28 -22.02 13.04
C ASP A 127 -4.52 -21.21 12.72
N GLU A 128 -5.62 -21.52 13.41
CA GLU A 128 -6.82 -20.68 13.41
C GLU A 128 -6.43 -19.25 13.76
N THR A 129 -6.49 -18.38 12.76
CA THR A 129 -6.11 -16.98 12.92
C THR A 129 -6.96 -16.34 14.02
N ILE A 130 -6.42 -15.30 14.66
CA ILE A 130 -7.17 -14.53 15.67
C ILE A 130 -8.49 -14.00 15.05
N ALA A 131 -8.51 -13.72 13.75
CA ALA A 131 -9.70 -13.32 13.02
C ALA A 131 -10.77 -14.43 12.96
N GLU A 132 -10.38 -15.67 12.66
CA GLU A 132 -11.24 -16.88 12.68
C GLU A 132 -11.91 -17.04 14.05
N LYS A 133 -11.13 -16.92 15.12
CA LYS A 133 -11.62 -17.04 16.51
C LYS A 133 -12.61 -15.95 16.91
N ILE A 134 -12.52 -14.77 16.31
CA ILE A 134 -13.47 -13.67 16.54
C ILE A 134 -14.73 -13.87 15.70
N LEU A 135 -14.59 -14.31 14.45
CA LEU A 135 -15.70 -14.58 13.53
C LEU A 135 -16.58 -15.75 14.00
N PHE A 136 -15.96 -16.81 14.51
CA PHE A 136 -16.62 -18.02 14.99
C PHE A 136 -16.58 -18.14 16.52
N TRP A 137 -16.41 -17.02 17.25
CA TRP A 137 -16.34 -16.98 18.71
C TRP A 137 -17.60 -17.55 19.39
N GLN A 138 -18.71 -17.50 18.65
CA GLN A 138 -19.98 -18.11 18.99
C GLN A 138 -20.16 -19.22 17.96
N GLN A 139 -19.92 -20.47 18.36
CA GLN A 139 -20.27 -21.61 17.53
C GLN A 139 -21.73 -21.40 17.09
N PRO A 140 -22.05 -21.40 15.78
CA PRO A 140 -23.43 -21.55 15.39
C PRO A 140 -23.85 -22.87 16.03
N ALA A 141 -24.72 -22.79 17.04
CA ALA A 141 -25.40 -23.96 17.58
C ALA A 141 -25.85 -24.72 16.35
N GLU A 142 -25.30 -25.92 16.12
CA GLU A 142 -25.53 -26.72 14.91
C GLU A 142 -26.98 -26.49 14.51
N GLU A 143 -27.21 -25.62 13.53
CA GLU A 143 -28.54 -25.37 13.02
C GLU A 143 -28.79 -26.68 12.30
N ALA A 144 -29.39 -27.61 13.05
CA ALA A 144 -29.53 -29.01 12.77
C ALA A 144 -29.63 -29.11 11.26
N ALA A 145 -28.52 -29.56 10.64
CA ALA A 145 -28.34 -29.47 9.21
C ALA A 145 -29.67 -29.86 8.62
N ASN A 146 -30.40 -28.89 8.06
CA ASN A 146 -31.75 -29.12 7.60
C ASN A 146 -31.51 -29.86 6.29
N VAL A 147 -31.21 -31.16 6.42
CA VAL A 147 -30.88 -32.05 5.33
C VAL A 147 -32.17 -32.20 4.58
N ILE A 148 -32.35 -31.30 3.61
CA ILE A 148 -33.47 -31.31 2.69
C ILE A 148 -33.35 -32.61 1.91
N ASP A 149 -34.28 -33.54 2.14
CA ASP A 149 -34.36 -34.77 1.35
C ASP A 149 -34.66 -34.38 -0.11
N PRO A 150 -33.75 -34.64 -1.06
CA PRO A 150 -33.90 -34.23 -2.44
C PRO A 150 -35.16 -34.78 -3.10
N LYS A 151 -35.61 -35.97 -2.68
CA LYS A 151 -36.80 -36.60 -3.27
C LYS A 151 -38.08 -35.92 -2.80
N LYS A 152 -38.17 -35.62 -1.50
CA LYS A 152 -39.32 -34.96 -0.89
C LYS A 152 -39.48 -33.51 -1.38
N GLU A 153 -38.37 -32.81 -1.56
CA GLU A 153 -38.40 -31.45 -2.12
C GLU A 153 -38.75 -31.44 -3.61
N ALA A 154 -38.30 -32.44 -4.38
CA ALA A 154 -38.68 -32.58 -5.78
C ALA A 154 -40.17 -32.85 -5.97
N GLU A 155 -40.83 -33.59 -5.06
CA GLU A 155 -42.28 -33.77 -5.04
C GLU A 155 -43.01 -32.47 -4.75
N ARG A 156 -42.58 -31.71 -3.72
CA ARG A 156 -43.14 -30.37 -3.43
C ARG A 156 -43.06 -29.44 -4.63
N LEU A 157 -41.95 -29.47 -5.37
CA LEU A 157 -41.75 -28.67 -6.58
C LEU A 157 -42.62 -29.14 -7.76
N LYS A 158 -43.02 -30.41 -7.82
CA LYS A 158 -43.95 -30.93 -8.83
C LYS A 158 -45.38 -30.54 -8.51
N ASP A 159 -45.79 -30.64 -7.26
CA ASP A 159 -47.13 -30.25 -6.80
C ASP A 159 -47.33 -28.72 -6.91
N ALA A 160 -46.29 -27.93 -6.67
CA ALA A 160 -46.31 -26.48 -6.92
C ALA A 160 -46.33 -26.12 -8.41
N LYS A 161 -45.94 -27.05 -9.29
CA LYS A 161 -45.88 -26.85 -10.75
C LYS A 161 -47.04 -27.47 -11.52
N THR A 162 -47.91 -28.27 -10.89
CA THR A 162 -49.15 -28.73 -11.54
C THR A 162 -50.09 -27.53 -11.72
N PRO A 163 -50.26 -27.03 -12.95
CA PRO A 163 -51.15 -25.90 -13.21
C PRO A 163 -52.57 -26.44 -13.24
N ALA A 164 -53.32 -26.23 -12.17
CA ALA A 164 -54.76 -26.15 -12.31
C ALA A 164 -55.04 -24.82 -13.03
N ASP A 165 -55.41 -24.96 -14.29
CA ASP A 165 -55.90 -23.92 -15.20
C ASP A 165 -54.84 -23.10 -15.96
N ALA A 166 -54.40 -23.68 -17.09
CA ALA A 166 -54.05 -22.89 -18.26
C ALA A 166 -55.34 -22.27 -18.82
N GLY A 167 -55.73 -21.13 -18.24
CA GLY A 167 -56.96 -20.42 -18.58
C GLY A 167 -56.77 -18.90 -18.46
N ASP A 168 -56.46 -18.30 -19.61
CA ASP A 168 -56.69 -16.90 -19.98
C ASP A 168 -55.87 -15.79 -19.31
N GLY A 169 -55.61 -14.75 -20.11
CA GLY A 169 -54.75 -13.64 -19.77
C GLY A 169 -55.37 -12.63 -18.81
N GLN A 170 -54.57 -11.58 -18.58
CA GLN A 170 -54.95 -10.24 -18.13
C GLN A 170 -54.65 -9.87 -16.66
N LYS A 171 -53.58 -9.08 -16.54
CA LYS A 171 -53.43 -7.82 -15.81
C LYS A 171 -54.02 -7.69 -14.39
N THR A 172 -53.09 -7.22 -13.53
CA THR A 172 -53.24 -6.18 -12.50
C THR A 172 -54.07 -6.50 -11.26
N GLY A 173 -53.49 -6.14 -10.10
CA GLY A 173 -54.28 -5.75 -8.94
C GLY A 173 -53.83 -6.40 -7.65
N SER A 174 -53.04 -5.64 -6.90
CA SER A 174 -52.99 -5.59 -5.43
C SER A 174 -53.94 -6.52 -4.66
N LYS A 175 -53.40 -7.19 -3.64
CA LYS A 175 -53.92 -7.07 -2.26
C LYS A 175 -52.99 -7.74 -1.24
N THR A 176 -52.42 -6.88 -0.42
CA THR A 176 -51.87 -7.15 0.90
C THR A 176 -52.92 -7.84 1.79
N ALA A 177 -52.58 -8.98 2.38
CA ALA A 177 -53.17 -9.56 3.60
C ALA A 177 -52.45 -10.89 3.90
N GLN A 178 -52.11 -11.32 5.11
CA GLN A 178 -52.30 -10.79 6.46
C GLN A 178 -51.35 -11.60 7.36
N ALA A 179 -50.62 -10.92 8.24
CA ALA A 179 -49.85 -11.56 9.30
C ALA A 179 -50.79 -12.11 10.39
N PRO A 180 -50.54 -13.30 10.97
CA PRO A 180 -51.30 -13.76 12.11
C PRO A 180 -50.88 -12.98 13.37
N LYS A 181 -51.86 -12.35 14.02
CA LYS A 181 -51.72 -11.75 15.35
C LYS A 181 -51.78 -12.84 16.40
N GLU A 182 -50.68 -13.08 17.10
CA GLU A 182 -50.74 -13.73 18.41
C GLU A 182 -50.60 -12.69 19.53
N LYS A 183 -51.63 -12.67 20.39
CA LYS A 183 -51.65 -11.90 21.63
C LYS A 183 -51.02 -12.75 22.73
N LYS A 184 -49.92 -12.29 23.33
CA LYS A 184 -49.61 -12.63 24.73
C LYS A 184 -49.38 -11.34 25.51
N LYS A 185 -50.29 -11.11 26.46
CA LYS A 185 -50.17 -10.10 27.51
C LYS A 185 -48.94 -10.44 28.35
N SER A 186 -47.90 -9.61 28.29
CA SER A 186 -46.90 -9.57 29.36
C SER A 186 -47.41 -8.62 30.44
N TRP A 187 -47.75 -9.17 31.60
CA TRP A 187 -48.15 -8.43 32.80
C TRP A 187 -46.97 -8.31 33.79
N PHE A 188 -45.71 -8.44 33.35
CA PHE A 188 -44.55 -8.33 34.24
C PHE A 188 -43.30 -7.84 33.49
N GLY A 189 -43.40 -6.75 32.74
CA GLY A 189 -42.28 -6.14 32.00
C GLY A 189 -41.77 -4.82 32.59
N GLY A 190 -41.88 -4.63 33.90
CA GLY A 190 -41.40 -3.42 34.55
C GLY A 190 -41.04 -3.69 35.99
N ILE A 191 -39.85 -4.25 36.20
CA ILE A 191 -38.95 -4.17 37.36
C ILE A 191 -37.78 -5.13 37.05
N PHE A 192 -36.56 -4.59 37.12
CA PHE A 192 -35.26 -5.06 36.60
C PHE A 192 -34.98 -4.76 35.13
#